data_AF-V5G9A5-F1
#
_entry.id   AF-V5G9A5-F1
#
_cell.length_a   1.000
_cell.length_b   1.000
_cell.length_c   1.000
_cell.angle_alpha   90.00
_cell.angle_beta   90.00
_cell.angle_gamma   90.00
#
_symmetry.space_group_name_H-M   'P 1'
#
loop_
_entity.id
_entity.type
_entity.pdbx_description
1 polymer ?
#
loop_
_entity_poly.entity_id
_entity_poly.type
_entity_poly.pdbx_seq_one_letter_code
_entity_poly.pdbx_strand_id
1 'polypeptide(L)'
;KEVGLYGKVAVMKLFRPQHEKKDLLFIVTMRYNAMILECISDGDNLDIITKAHGNVADRIGKPSETGILAVIDPKARVIGLRLYDGLFKIIPLDKDNYELKASNFRMDELQVHDVEFL
;
A
#
# COMPACT_ATOMS: atom_id res chain seq x y z
N LYS A 1 2.57 23.17 2.49
CA LYS A 1 1.15 22.89 2.20
C LYS A 1 0.79 21.59 2.91
N GLU A 2 -0.29 21.56 3.68
CA GLU A 2 -0.82 20.35 4.33
C GLU A 2 -1.97 19.78 3.49
N VAL A 3 -2.09 18.46 3.41
CA VAL A 3 -3.12 17.78 2.61
C VAL A 3 -3.90 16.82 3.49
N GLY A 4 -5.21 17.04 3.58
CA GLY A 4 -6.12 16.14 4.28
C GLY A 4 -6.46 14.90 3.47
N LEU A 5 -6.75 13.79 4.16
CA LEU A 5 -7.21 12.54 3.59
C LEU A 5 -8.60 12.19 4.14
N TYR A 6 -9.50 11.70 3.28
CA TYR A 6 -10.79 11.16 3.70
C TYR A 6 -10.66 9.75 4.29
N GLY A 7 -9.92 9.64 5.39
CA GLY A 7 -9.68 8.39 6.10
C GLY A 7 -8.53 8.53 7.10
N LYS A 8 -8.53 7.67 8.12
CA LYS A 8 -7.41 7.57 9.06
C LYS A 8 -6.29 6.77 8.40
N VAL A 9 -5.10 7.35 8.27
CA VAL A 9 -3.90 6.67 7.78
C VAL A 9 -3.54 5.53 8.73
N ALA A 10 -3.43 4.32 8.19
CA ALA A 10 -2.98 3.11 8.91
C ALA A 10 -1.53 2.78 8.56
N VAL A 11 -1.18 2.92 7.28
CA VAL A 11 0.16 2.70 6.73
C VAL A 11 0.53 3.87 5.85
N MET A 12 1.79 4.30 5.93
CA MET A 12 2.40 5.25 5.01
C MET A 12 3.85 4.83 4.73
N LYS A 13 4.19 4.54 3.47
CA LYS A 13 5.55 4.14 3.06
C LYS A 13 5.96 4.86 1.78
N LEU A 14 7.21 5.30 1.71
CA LEU A 14 7.84 5.78 0.48
C LEU A 14 8.50 4.61 -0.24
N PHE A 15 8.46 4.63 -1.57
CA PHE A 15 9.21 3.70 -2.40
C PHE A 15 9.56 4.34 -3.74
N ARG A 16 10.62 3.86 -4.38
CA ARG A 16 11.05 4.31 -5.71
C ARG A 16 11.04 3.16 -6.70
N PRO A 17 10.12 3.14 -7.68
CA PRO A 17 10.23 2.25 -8.83
C PRO A 17 11.57 2.42 -9.55
N GLN A 18 12.15 1.34 -10.09
CA GLN A 18 13.51 1.37 -10.69
C GLN A 18 13.71 2.43 -11.78
N HIS A 19 12.64 2.86 -12.45
CA HIS A 19 12.69 3.83 -13.56
C HIS A 19 12.20 5.23 -13.17
N GLU A 20 11.80 5.43 -11.92
CA GLU A 20 11.32 6.71 -11.43
C GLU A 20 12.46 7.51 -10.79
N LYS A 21 12.45 8.82 -11.03
CA LYS A 21 13.47 9.74 -10.48
C LYS A 21 13.16 10.21 -9.06
N LYS A 22 11.94 9.98 -8.61
CA LYS A 22 11.42 10.43 -7.33
C LYS A 22 10.63 9.33 -6.64
N ASP A 23 10.50 9.47 -5.33
CA ASP A 23 9.72 8.54 -4.53
C ASP A 23 8.23 8.76 -4.75
N LEU A 24 7.49 7.65 -4.72
CA LEU A 24 6.05 7.62 -4.63
C LEU A 24 5.64 7.30 -3.19
N LEU A 25 4.47 7.77 -2.79
CA LEU A 25 3.92 7.58 -1.46
C LEU A 25 2.78 6.55 -1.52
N PHE A 26 2.99 5.40 -0.88
CA PHE A 26 1.95 4.40 -0.68
C PHE A 26 1.25 4.63 0.67
N ILE A 27 -0.08 4.68 0.65
CA ILE A 27 -0.92 4.84 1.84
C ILE A 27 -1.98 3.75 1.87
N VAL A 28 -2.22 3.20 3.06
CA VAL A 28 -3.43 2.41 3.37
C VAL A 28 -4.15 3.08 4.53
N THR A 29 -5.46 3.20 4.42
CA THR A 29 -6.33 3.73 5.48
C THR A 29 -6.92 2.61 6.34
N MET A 30 -7.44 2.96 7.52
CA MET A 30 -8.17 2.02 8.41
C MET A 30 -9.43 1.41 7.77
N ARG A 31 -9.93 1.96 6.66
CA ARG A 31 -11.05 1.40 5.88
C ARG A 31 -10.57 0.68 4.62
N TYR A 32 -9.29 0.30 4.58
CA TYR A 32 -8.65 -0.46 3.50
C TYR A 32 -8.62 0.24 2.14
N ASN A 33 -8.85 1.56 2.08
CA ASN A 33 -8.50 2.33 0.88
C ASN A 33 -6.97 2.39 0.77
N ALA A 34 -6.43 1.86 -0.31
CA ALA A 34 -5.04 1.91 -0.69
C ALA A 34 -4.85 2.91 -1.83
N MET A 35 -3.74 3.63 -1.84
CA MET A 35 -3.41 4.58 -2.88
C MET A 35 -1.90 4.76 -3.03
N ILE A 36 -1.47 4.99 -4.27
CA ILE A 36 -0.12 5.43 -4.62
C ILE A 36 -0.22 6.87 -5.07
N LEU A 37 0.52 7.76 -4.41
CA LEU A 37 0.49 9.19 -4.63
C LEU A 37 1.84 9.68 -5.15
N GLU A 38 1.80 10.66 -6.03
CA GLU A 38 2.95 11.36 -6.56
C GLU A 38 2.85 12.84 -6.15
N CYS A 39 3.90 13.37 -5.54
CA CYS A 39 4.01 14.79 -5.30
C CYS A 39 4.59 15.47 -6.55
N ILE A 40 3.88 16.46 -7.07
CA ILE A 40 4.35 17.33 -8.15
C ILE A 40 4.50 18.73 -7.60
N SER A 41 5.66 19.33 -7.86
CA SER A 41 5.94 20.72 -7.52
C SER A 41 6.20 21.48 -8.82
N ASP A 42 5.48 22.59 -8.99
CA ASP A 42 5.67 23.55 -10.08
C ASP A 42 5.81 24.94 -9.46
N GLY A 43 7.07 25.38 -9.27
CA GLY A 43 7.40 26.58 -8.51
C GLY A 43 6.88 26.49 -7.06
N ASP A 44 6.02 27.44 -6.69
CA ASP A 44 5.40 27.49 -5.36
C ASP A 44 4.16 26.59 -5.20
N ASN A 45 3.69 25.98 -6.30
CA ASN A 45 2.55 25.08 -6.28
C ASN A 45 3.00 23.65 -5.98
N LEU A 46 2.33 23.02 -5.01
CA LEU A 46 2.52 21.62 -4.66
C LEU A 46 1.19 20.88 -4.80
N ASP A 47 1.15 19.89 -5.69
CA ASP A 47 -0.03 19.09 -5.95
C ASP A 47 0.25 17.60 -5.72
N ILE A 48 -0.76 16.91 -5.21
CA ILE A 48 -0.70 15.47 -4.95
C ILE A 48 -1.58 14.77 -5.98
N ILE A 49 -0.95 13.96 -6.83
CA ILE A 49 -1.62 13.19 -7.87
C ILE A 49 -1.78 11.75 -7.39
N THR A 50 -3.01 11.25 -7.43
CA THR A 50 -3.29 9.83 -7.23
C THR A 50 -2.94 9.05 -8.49
N LYS A 51 -1.87 8.25 -8.44
CA LYS A 51 -1.41 7.41 -9.55
C LYS A 51 -2.18 6.12 -9.66
N ALA A 52 -2.53 5.53 -8.52
CA ALA A 52 -3.34 4.33 -8.43
C ALA A 52 -4.15 4.36 -7.15
N HIS A 53 -5.35 3.79 -7.16
CA HIS A 53 -6.18 3.66 -5.98
C HIS A 53 -7.05 2.40 -6.04
N GLY A 54 -7.42 1.89 -4.87
CA GLY A 54 -8.36 0.77 -4.77
C GLY A 54 -8.75 0.50 -3.32
N ASN A 55 -9.83 -0.24 -3.11
CA ASN A 55 -10.13 -0.79 -1.80
C ASN A 55 -9.61 -2.23 -1.74
N VAL A 56 -8.70 -2.51 -0.81
CA VAL A 56 -8.01 -3.80 -0.70
C VAL A 56 -8.65 -4.72 0.36
N ALA A 57 -9.85 -4.40 0.85
CA ALA A 57 -10.57 -5.29 1.77
C ALA A 57 -10.98 -6.59 1.07
N ASP A 58 -10.90 -7.70 1.80
CA ASP A 58 -11.50 -8.95 1.39
C ASP A 58 -12.93 -9.04 1.92
N ARG A 59 -13.80 -9.75 1.19
CA ARG A 59 -15.18 -9.99 1.63
C ARG A 59 -15.25 -10.87 2.90
N ILE A 60 -14.24 -11.72 3.10
CA ILE A 60 -14.15 -12.68 4.21
C ILE A 60 -12.71 -12.61 4.76
N GLY A 61 -12.58 -12.65 6.08
CA GLY A 61 -11.30 -12.70 6.78
C GLY A 61 -11.44 -12.19 8.20
N LYS A 62 -10.70 -12.76 9.16
CA LYS A 62 -10.61 -12.22 10.53
C LYS A 62 -9.58 -11.10 10.52
N PRO A 63 -9.95 -9.82 10.76
CA PRO A 63 -8.98 -8.73 10.84
C PRO A 63 -7.94 -9.05 11.90
N SER A 64 -6.69 -8.81 11.57
CA SER A 64 -5.62 -9.26 12.45
C SER A 64 -5.41 -8.31 13.62
N GLU A 65 -5.17 -8.88 14.80
CA GLU A 65 -5.12 -8.14 16.07
C GLU A 65 -3.89 -7.22 16.19
N THR A 66 -2.80 -7.56 15.50
CA THR A 66 -1.57 -6.77 15.43
C THR A 66 -1.63 -5.65 14.36
N GLY A 67 -2.82 -5.38 13.80
CA GLY A 67 -3.07 -4.27 12.88
C GLY A 67 -2.73 -4.56 11.41
N ILE A 68 -2.75 -3.50 10.59
CA ILE A 68 -2.41 -3.58 9.16
C ILE A 68 -0.89 -3.48 9.01
N LEU A 69 -0.27 -4.47 8.38
CA LEU A 69 1.13 -4.36 7.94
C LEU A 69 1.20 -4.19 6.44
N ALA A 70 2.18 -3.40 6.00
CA ALA A 70 2.56 -3.29 4.60
C ALA A 70 4.08 -3.29 4.45
N VAL A 71 4.53 -4.03 3.46
CA VAL A 71 5.93 -4.15 3.06
C VAL A 71 6.03 -3.91 1.57
N ILE A 72 7.11 -3.27 1.14
CA ILE A 72 7.33 -2.98 -0.27
C ILE A 72 8.65 -3.62 -0.64
N ASP A 73 8.64 -4.42 -1.70
CA ASP A 73 9.85 -5.06 -2.21
C ASP A 73 10.92 -3.97 -2.50
N PRO A 74 12.20 -4.16 -2.12
CA PRO A 74 13.25 -3.15 -2.32
C PRO A 74 13.46 -2.77 -3.78
N LYS A 75 13.09 -3.65 -4.72
CA LYS A 75 13.11 -3.38 -6.17
C LYS A 75 11.78 -2.83 -6.70
N ALA A 76 10.84 -2.51 -5.81
CA ALA A 76 9.51 -1.99 -6.10
C ALA A 76 8.72 -2.85 -7.10
N ARG A 77 8.83 -4.18 -6.99
CA ARG A 77 8.09 -5.13 -7.84
C ARG A 77 6.68 -5.40 -7.32
N VAL A 78 6.52 -5.44 -5.99
CA VAL A 78 5.24 -5.76 -5.34
C VAL A 78 5.11 -5.02 -4.01
N ILE A 79 3.87 -4.84 -3.57
CA ILE A 79 3.50 -4.49 -2.19
C ILE A 79 2.88 -5.73 -1.54
N GLY A 80 3.41 -6.13 -0.39
CA GLY A 80 2.82 -7.13 0.49
C GLY A 80 1.98 -6.47 1.57
N LEU A 81 0.78 -6.98 1.82
CA LEU A 81 -0.15 -6.52 2.84
C LEU A 81 -0.60 -7.69 3.71
N ARG A 82 -0.52 -7.52 5.02
CA ARG A 82 -1.15 -8.42 5.98
C ARG A 82 -2.30 -7.66 6.65
N LEU A 83 -3.51 -7.97 6.21
CA LEU A 83 -4.77 -7.35 6.67
C LEU A 83 -5.55 -8.28 7.63
N TYR A 84 -5.52 -9.58 7.34
CA TYR A 84 -6.29 -10.61 8.01
C TYR A 84 -5.36 -11.75 8.48
N ASP A 85 -5.75 -12.47 9.53
CA ASP A 85 -5.03 -13.65 10.01
C ASP A 85 -5.01 -14.73 8.91
N GLY A 86 -3.84 -15.35 8.66
CA GLY A 86 -3.69 -16.45 7.70
C GLY A 86 -3.70 -16.05 6.21
N LEU A 87 -3.71 -14.74 5.90
CA LEU A 87 -3.70 -14.23 4.53
C LEU A 87 -2.60 -13.18 4.32
N PHE A 88 -1.78 -13.39 3.30
CA PHE A 88 -0.84 -12.39 2.78
C PHE A 88 -1.27 -11.93 1.40
N LYS A 89 -1.60 -10.66 1.26
CA LYS A 89 -2.07 -10.06 0.01
C LYS A 89 -0.90 -9.43 -0.74
N ILE A 90 -0.77 -9.73 -2.03
CA ILE A 90 0.24 -9.17 -2.91
C ILE A 90 -0.42 -8.27 -3.95
N ILE A 91 0.04 -7.03 -4.05
CA ILE A 91 -0.29 -6.07 -5.12
C ILE A 91 0.93 -5.96 -6.04
N PRO A 92 0.85 -6.40 -7.31
CA PRO A 92 1.89 -6.14 -8.30
C PRO A 92 2.02 -4.64 -8.60
N LEU A 93 3.25 -4.12 -8.61
CA LEU A 93 3.57 -2.73 -8.96
C LEU A 93 3.86 -2.58 -10.46
N ASP A 94 2.95 -3.08 -11.28
CA ASP A 94 3.01 -2.92 -12.73
C ASP A 94 2.41 -1.57 -13.15
N LYS A 95 2.92 -0.99 -14.25
CA LYS A 95 2.46 0.32 -14.75
C LYS A 95 0.96 0.36 -15.07
N ASP A 96 0.37 -0.78 -15.40
CA ASP A 96 -1.04 -0.88 -15.81
C ASP A 96 -1.98 -1.21 -14.64
N ASN A 97 -1.47 -1.39 -13.42
CA ASN A 97 -2.27 -1.75 -12.25
C ASN A 97 -2.81 -0.52 -11.48
N TYR A 98 -3.54 0.35 -12.18
CA TYR A 98 -4.11 1.59 -11.61
C TYR A 98 -5.17 1.33 -10.53
N GLU A 99 -5.81 0.15 -10.56
CA GLU A 99 -6.86 -0.26 -9.59
C GLU A 99 -6.29 -0.96 -8.34
N LEU A 100 -4.97 -1.15 -8.27
CA LEU A 100 -4.30 -1.89 -7.19
C LEU A 100 -4.89 -3.31 -6.99
N LYS A 101 -5.14 -4.01 -8.11
CA LYS A 101 -5.57 -5.41 -8.10
C LYS A 101 -4.54 -6.27 -7.37
N ALA A 102 -5.04 -7.20 -6.57
CA ALA A 102 -4.23 -7.98 -5.65
C ALA A 102 -4.65 -9.45 -5.65
N SER A 103 -3.74 -10.32 -5.19
CA SER A 103 -4.01 -11.74 -4.95
C SER A 103 -3.66 -12.11 -3.51
N ASN A 104 -4.42 -13.02 -2.92
CA ASN A 104 -4.14 -13.52 -1.57
C ASN A 104 -3.39 -14.84 -1.63
N PHE A 105 -2.37 -14.95 -0.79
CA PHE A 105 -1.66 -16.18 -0.48
C PHE A 105 -2.04 -16.63 0.91
N ARG A 106 -2.23 -17.94 1.08
CA ARG A 106 -2.47 -18.54 2.39
C ARG A 106 -1.17 -18.52 3.18
N MET A 107 -1.26 -18.09 4.44
CA MET A 107 -0.23 -18.26 5.45
C MET A 107 -0.71 -19.27 6.48
N ASP A 108 0.16 -20.16 6.91
CA ASP A 108 -0.17 -21.11 7.99
C ASP A 108 -0.01 -20.45 9.37
N GLU A 109 0.91 -19.48 9.49
CA GLU A 109 1.07 -18.65 10.68
C GLU A 109 -0.07 -17.64 10.78
N LEU A 110 -0.95 -17.85 11.78
CA LEU A 110 -2.09 -16.95 12.02
C LEU A 110 -1.69 -15.71 12.83
N GLN A 111 -0.71 -15.83 13.73
CA GLN A 111 -0.26 -14.75 14.62
C GLN A 111 1.05 -14.14 14.13
N VAL A 112 0.94 -13.29 13.11
CA VAL A 112 2.07 -12.55 12.55
C VAL A 112 2.22 -11.22 13.28
N HIS A 113 3.37 -11.01 13.91
CA HIS A 113 3.67 -9.75 14.60
C HIS A 113 4.31 -8.71 13.69
N ASP A 114 5.21 -9.12 12.81
CA ASP A 114 5.92 -8.25 11.87
C ASP A 114 6.31 -9.01 10.59
N VAL A 115 6.56 -8.28 9.50
CA VAL A 115 6.99 -8.80 8.20
C VAL A 115 7.90 -7.77 7.55
N GLU A 116 8.96 -8.21 6.87
CA GLU A 116 9.78 -7.35 6.01
C GLU A 116 10.32 -8.12 4.79
N PHE A 117 10.56 -7.42 3.68
CA PHE A 117 11.31 -8.00 2.56
C PHE A 117 12.81 -7.96 2.86
N LEU A 118 13.51 -9.06 2.54
CA LEU A 118 14.96 -9.18 2.69
C LEU A 118 15.74 -8.55 1.53
#